data_AF-A0A150X0B3-F1
#
_entry.id   AF-A0A150X0B3-F1
#
_cell.length_a   1.000
_cell.length_b   1.000
_cell.length_c   1.000
_cell.angle_alpha   90.00
_cell.angle_beta   90.00
_cell.angle_gamma   90.00
#
_symmetry.space_group_name_H-M   'P 1'
#
loop_
_entity.id
_entity.type
_entity.pdbx_description
1 polymer ?
#
loop_
_entity_poly.entity_id
_entity_poly.type
_entity_poly.pdbx_seq_one_letter_code
_entity_poly.pdbx_strand_id
1 'polypeptide(L)'
;MANKVRFYHLWDKKEVLGNLMFWILIITLFIIIFNFSKITEHFKLTTYDSETVGTLITTDIKTGMRQSLEGNKTEVNHILIQYEYKVGTMEFTQTDRVAPTQENLESLDRIINDPDKKVYVKYRFTEPQKSAINLKKTPPTDSTM
;
A
#
# COMPACT_ATOMS: atom_id res chain seq x y z
N MET A 1 61.24 -6.96 6.20
CA MET A 1 60.29 -8.06 5.94
C MET A 1 59.03 -7.45 5.34
N ALA A 2 58.81 -7.61 4.03
CA ALA A 2 57.64 -7.05 3.37
C ALA A 2 56.43 -7.96 3.64
N ASN A 3 55.45 -7.46 4.38
CA ASN A 3 54.14 -8.09 4.51
C ASN A 3 53.48 -8.12 3.12
N LYS A 4 53.63 -9.23 2.40
CA LYS A 4 52.84 -9.52 1.20
C LYS A 4 51.42 -9.84 1.67
N VAL A 5 50.60 -8.81 1.82
CA VAL A 5 49.15 -8.95 2.03
C VAL A 5 48.63 -9.75 0.83
N ARG A 6 48.14 -10.96 1.09
CA ARG A 6 47.67 -11.89 0.06
C ARG A 6 46.40 -11.32 -0.59
N PHE A 7 46.56 -10.61 -1.70
CA PHE A 7 45.50 -10.12 -2.59
C PHE A 7 44.60 -11.23 -3.21
N TYR A 8 44.83 -12.50 -2.86
CA TYR A 8 44.16 -13.66 -3.46
C TYR A 8 42.85 -14.07 -2.75
N HIS A 9 42.54 -13.53 -1.58
CA HIS A 9 41.27 -13.87 -0.89
C HIS A 9 40.04 -13.26 -1.59
N LEU A 10 40.22 -12.14 -2.29
CA LEU A 10 39.13 -11.44 -2.99
C LEU A 10 38.78 -12.04 -4.36
N TRP A 11 39.44 -13.12 -4.80
CA TRP A 11 39.28 -13.71 -6.13
C TRP A 11 38.85 -15.19 -6.12
N ASP A 12 38.55 -15.77 -4.96
CA ASP A 12 37.85 -17.06 -4.94
C ASP A 12 36.42 -16.85 -5.42
N LYS A 13 36.09 -17.39 -6.61
CA LYS A 13 34.78 -17.24 -7.26
C LYS A 13 33.63 -17.60 -6.34
N LYS A 14 33.82 -18.53 -5.39
CA LYS A 14 32.80 -18.93 -4.42
C LYS A 14 32.56 -17.84 -3.37
N GLU A 15 33.61 -17.20 -2.87
CA GLU A 15 33.50 -16.12 -1.87
C GLU A 15 32.98 -14.82 -2.51
N VAL A 16 33.38 -14.52 -3.74
CA VAL A 16 32.83 -13.39 -4.51
C VAL A 16 31.34 -13.58 -4.77
N LEU A 17 30.91 -14.78 -5.18
CA LEU A 17 29.49 -15.08 -5.41
C LEU A 17 28.68 -15.07 -4.11
N GLY A 18 29.24 -15.60 -3.02
CA GLY A 18 28.60 -15.57 -1.70
C GLY A 18 28.37 -14.15 -1.20
N ASN A 19 29.38 -13.29 -1.30
CA ASN A 19 29.26 -11.87 -0.95
C ASN A 19 28.26 -11.14 -1.85
N LEU A 20 28.27 -11.41 -3.16
CA LEU A 20 27.30 -10.83 -4.10
C LEU A 20 25.85 -11.21 -3.72
N MET A 21 25.60 -12.48 -3.43
CA MET A 21 24.27 -12.96 -3.01
C MET A 21 23.83 -12.32 -1.69
N PHE A 22 24.75 -12.14 -0.74
CA PHE A 22 24.49 -11.44 0.50
C PHE A 22 24.10 -9.97 0.27
N TRP A 23 24.82 -9.25 -0.61
CA TRP A 23 24.47 -7.88 -0.98
C TRP A 23 23.12 -7.80 -1.70
N ILE A 24 22.83 -8.72 -2.62
CA ILE A 24 21.52 -8.80 -3.29
C ILE A 24 20.41 -9.00 -2.25
N LEU A 25 20.62 -9.87 -1.26
CA LEU A 25 19.64 -10.10 -0.20
C LEU A 25 19.42 -8.85 0.65
N ILE A 26 20.49 -8.12 1.03
CA ILE A 26 20.38 -6.85 1.75
C ILE A 26 19.62 -5.82 0.93
N ILE A 27 19.97 -5.64 -0.34
CA ILE A 27 19.31 -4.68 -1.23
C ILE A 27 17.83 -5.04 -1.39
N THR A 28 17.51 -6.32 -1.55
CA THR A 28 16.13 -6.80 -1.68
C THR A 28 15.34 -6.53 -0.41
N LEU A 29 15.91 -6.82 0.76
CA LEU A 29 15.28 -6.55 2.05
C LEU A 29 15.05 -5.05 2.25
N PHE A 30 16.03 -4.23 1.87
CA PHE A 30 15.91 -2.77 1.93
C PHE A 30 14.78 -2.26 1.03
N ILE A 31 14.68 -2.76 -0.21
CA ILE A 31 13.58 -2.41 -1.12
C ILE A 31 12.23 -2.77 -0.51
N ILE A 32 12.09 -3.96 0.09
CA ILE A 32 10.85 -4.41 0.73
C ILE A 32 10.48 -3.52 1.91
N ILE A 33 11.43 -3.18 2.78
CA ILE A 33 11.18 -2.33 3.95
C ILE A 33 10.71 -0.94 3.51
N PHE A 34 11.39 -0.32 2.54
CA PHE A 34 11.06 1.02 2.05
C PHE A 34 9.75 1.07 1.24
N ASN A 35 9.38 -0.02 0.57
CA ASN A 35 8.17 -0.10 -0.24
C ASN A 35 7.04 -0.92 0.42
N PHE A 36 7.16 -1.22 1.72
CA PHE A 36 6.25 -2.11 2.41
C PHE A 36 4.78 -1.65 2.29
N SER A 37 4.51 -0.35 2.44
CA SER A 37 3.16 0.22 2.30
C SER A 37 2.58 -0.03 0.90
N LYS A 38 3.32 0.30 -0.16
CA LYS A 38 2.91 0.09 -1.56
C LYS A 38 2.68 -1.39 -1.86
N ILE A 39 3.55 -2.27 -1.36
CA ILE A 39 3.43 -3.72 -1.52
C ILE A 39 2.15 -4.22 -0.84
N THR A 40 1.90 -3.84 0.42
CA THR A 40 0.70 -4.27 1.15
C THR A 40 -0.61 -3.77 0.51
N GLU A 41 -0.63 -2.52 0.04
CA GLU A 41 -1.76 -1.96 -0.69
C GLU A 41 -2.02 -2.75 -1.99
N HIS A 42 -0.95 -3.02 -2.76
CA HIS A 42 -1.06 -3.81 -3.99
C HIS A 42 -1.60 -5.21 -3.71
N PHE A 43 -1.06 -5.93 -2.72
CA PHE A 43 -1.57 -7.24 -2.31
C PHE A 43 -3.04 -7.21 -1.87
N LYS A 44 -3.43 -6.17 -1.14
CA LYS A 44 -4.82 -5.99 -0.72
C LYS A 44 -5.75 -5.83 -1.92
N LEU A 45 -5.37 -5.00 -2.89
CA LEU A 45 -6.14 -4.74 -4.10
C LEU A 45 -6.17 -5.93 -5.06
N THR A 46 -5.12 -6.75 -5.14
CA THR A 46 -5.10 -7.96 -5.98
C THR A 46 -5.88 -9.13 -5.37
N THR A 47 -6.11 -9.11 -4.06
CA THR A 47 -6.93 -10.12 -3.36
C THR A 47 -8.43 -9.99 -3.70
N TYR A 48 -8.84 -8.85 -4.25
CA TYR A 48 -10.22 -8.57 -4.64
C TYR A 48 -10.38 -8.67 -6.16
N ASP A 49 -11.34 -9.48 -6.58
CA ASP A 49 -11.56 -9.91 -7.95
C ASP A 49 -12.57 -9.05 -8.72
N SER A 50 -13.37 -8.26 -8.01
CA SER A 50 -14.43 -7.43 -8.60
C SER A 50 -14.21 -5.94 -8.31
N GLU A 51 -14.76 -5.08 -9.19
CA GLU A 51 -14.65 -3.63 -9.09
C GLU A 51 -16.04 -2.97 -9.18
N THR A 52 -16.22 -1.86 -8.48
CA THR A 52 -17.41 -0.99 -8.57
C THR A 52 -17.02 0.46 -8.26
N VAL A 53 -17.97 1.37 -8.42
CA VAL A 53 -17.85 2.77 -7.98
C VAL A 53 -18.68 2.93 -6.71
N GLY A 54 -18.07 3.57 -5.71
CA GLY A 54 -18.70 3.97 -4.48
C GLY A 54 -18.69 5.48 -4.31
N THR A 55 -19.23 5.94 -3.18
CA THR A 55 -19.24 7.34 -2.77
C THR A 55 -18.43 7.49 -1.49
N LEU A 56 -17.57 8.50 -1.44
CA LEU A 56 -16.87 8.86 -0.22
C LEU A 56 -17.84 9.51 0.77
N ILE A 57 -17.87 8.99 2.00
CA ILE A 57 -18.67 9.53 3.10
C ILE A 57 -17.83 10.50 3.93
N THR A 58 -16.71 10.01 4.47
CA THR A 58 -15.82 10.81 5.32
C THR A 58 -14.39 10.31 5.28
N THR A 59 -13.47 11.20 5.61
CA THR A 59 -12.04 10.92 5.75
C THR A 59 -11.55 11.48 7.07
N ASP A 60 -10.79 10.71 7.82
CA ASP A 60 -10.21 11.13 9.09
C ASP A 60 -8.75 10.70 9.18
N ILE A 61 -7.88 11.59 9.65
CA ILE A 61 -6.45 11.29 9.83
C ILE A 61 -6.26 10.92 11.31
N LYS A 62 -5.90 9.66 11.55
CA LYS A 62 -5.66 9.15 12.90
C LYS A 62 -4.22 8.74 13.10
N THR A 63 -3.69 9.10 14.25
CA THR A 63 -2.44 8.56 14.76
C THR A 63 -2.76 7.35 15.62
N GLY A 64 -2.29 6.18 15.20
CA GLY A 64 -2.42 4.94 15.96
C GLY A 64 -1.09 4.53 16.58
N MET A 65 -1.12 3.80 17.68
CA MET A 65 0.08 3.18 18.24
C MET A 65 0.23 1.77 17.68
N ARG A 66 1.39 1.46 17.10
CA ARG A 66 1.78 0.10 16.73
C ARG A 66 2.88 -0.36 17.67
N GLN A 67 2.69 -1.50 18.30
CA GLN A 67 3.77 -2.14 19.06
C GLN A 67 4.73 -2.82 18.08
N SER A 68 6.01 -2.49 18.18
CA SER A 68 7.07 -3.21 17.48
C SER A 68 7.29 -4.57 18.15
N LEU A 69 8.00 -5.47 17.46
CA LEU A 69 8.42 -6.77 18.03
C LEU A 69 9.27 -6.61 19.29
N GLU A 70 9.96 -5.47 19.44
CA GLU A 70 10.78 -5.12 20.60
C GLU A 70 9.96 -4.52 21.76
N GLY A 71 8.63 -4.42 21.61
CA GLY A 71 7.74 -3.83 22.61
C GLY A 71 7.69 -2.30 22.59
N ASN A 72 8.50 -1.65 21.75
CA ASN A 72 8.48 -0.20 21.57
C ASN A 72 7.17 0.22 20.87
N LYS A 73 6.51 1.27 21.38
CA LYS A 73 5.33 1.83 20.72
C LYS A 73 5.79 2.85 19.68
N THR A 74 5.50 2.58 18.42
CA THR A 74 5.75 3.50 17.32
C THR A 74 4.43 4.13 16.90
N GLU A 75 4.40 5.46 16.80
CA GLU A 75 3.26 6.18 16.23
C GLU A 75 3.19 5.90 14.72
N VAL A 76 2.00 5.47 14.27
CA VAL A 76 1.72 5.19 12.87
C VAL A 76 0.50 5.99 12.46
N ASN A 77 0.76 7.03 11.66
CA ASN A 77 -0.28 7.82 11.03
C ASN A 77 -0.98 6.99 9.95
N HIS A 78 -2.29 7.15 9.85
CA HIS A 78 -3.11 6.53 8.82
C HIS A 78 -4.34 7.37 8.54
N ILE A 79 -4.85 7.21 7.33
CA ILE A 79 -6.11 7.82 6.90
C ILE A 79 -7.19 6.74 6.99
N LEU A 80 -8.25 7.04 7.73
CA LEU A 80 -9.48 6.26 7.70
C LEU A 80 -10.40 6.87 6.66
N ILE A 81 -10.84 6.05 5.72
CA ILE A 81 -11.69 6.45 4.62
C ILE A 81 -12.95 5.62 4.72
N GLN A 82 -14.07 6.28 5.01
CA GLN A 82 -15.38 5.64 5.03
C GLN A 82 -16.08 5.91 3.71
N TYR A 83 -16.59 4.85 3.08
CA TYR A 83 -17.27 4.92 1.80
C TYR A 83 -18.44 3.94 1.75
N GLU A 84 -19.39 4.27 0.88
CA GLU A 84 -20.51 3.41 0.51
C GLU A 84 -20.34 2.90 -0.92
N TYR A 85 -20.85 1.70 -1.21
CA TYR A 85 -20.87 1.15 -2.56
C TYR A 85 -22.01 0.15 -2.73
N LYS A 86 -22.43 -0.05 -3.98
CA LYS A 86 -23.51 -0.96 -4.35
C LYS A 86 -22.99 -2.12 -5.19
N VAL A 87 -23.51 -3.31 -4.88
CA VAL A 87 -23.30 -4.55 -5.64
C VAL A 87 -24.67 -5.16 -5.91
N GLY A 88 -25.16 -5.02 -7.15
CA GLY A 88 -26.54 -5.37 -7.49
C GLY A 88 -27.54 -4.50 -6.71
N THR A 89 -28.41 -5.14 -5.93
CA THR A 89 -29.40 -4.45 -5.07
C THR A 89 -28.92 -4.23 -3.63
N MET A 90 -27.71 -4.69 -3.29
CA MET A 90 -27.15 -4.59 -1.94
C MET A 90 -26.25 -3.36 -1.82
N GLU A 91 -26.37 -2.68 -0.69
CA GLU A 91 -25.58 -1.50 -0.33
C GLU A 91 -24.71 -1.82 0.88
N PHE A 92 -23.45 -1.43 0.80
CA PHE A 92 -22.44 -1.70 1.81
C PHE A 92 -21.77 -0.41 2.23
N THR A 93 -21.42 -0.32 3.51
CA THR A 93 -20.59 0.75 4.07
C THR A 93 -19.35 0.13 4.66
N GLN A 94 -18.19 0.65 4.28
CA GLN A 94 -16.90 0.14 4.73
C GLN A 94 -15.97 1.28 5.13
N THR A 95 -15.12 1.00 6.10
CA THR A 95 -13.98 1.85 6.44
C THR A 95 -12.69 1.17 6.01
N ASP A 96 -11.90 1.84 5.19
CA ASP A 96 -10.55 1.41 4.83
C ASP A 96 -9.50 2.27 5.53
N ARG A 97 -8.36 1.65 5.85
CA ARG A 97 -7.18 2.28 6.42
C ARG A 97 -6.09 2.34 5.37
N VAL A 98 -5.67 3.55 5.02
CA VAL A 98 -4.65 3.81 4.01
C VAL A 98 -3.46 4.55 4.63
N ALA A 99 -2.26 4.30 4.13
CA ALA A 99 -1.06 5.01 4.57
C ALA A 99 -1.11 6.48 4.10
N PRO A 100 -0.68 7.45 4.92
CA PRO A 100 -0.72 8.88 4.60
C PRO A 100 0.50 9.25 3.73
N THR A 101 0.61 8.64 2.56
CA THR A 101 1.60 9.03 1.56
C THR A 101 1.11 10.29 0.84
N GLN A 102 2.04 11.08 0.31
CA GLN A 102 1.72 12.27 -0.49
C GLN A 102 0.75 11.94 -1.64
N GLU A 103 1.01 10.85 -2.36
CA GLU A 103 0.16 10.35 -3.46
C GLU A 103 -1.30 10.08 -3.02
N ASN A 104 -1.48 9.49 -1.83
CA ASN A 104 -2.80 9.20 -1.30
C ASN A 104 -3.51 10.47 -0.81
N LEU A 105 -2.77 11.41 -0.22
CA LEU A 105 -3.31 12.71 0.20
C LEU A 105 -3.77 13.54 -1.01
N GLU A 106 -2.97 13.61 -2.07
CA GLU A 106 -3.33 14.30 -3.32
C GLU A 106 -4.53 13.66 -4.01
N SER A 107 -4.63 12.32 -3.97
CA SER A 107 -5.78 11.61 -4.55
C SER A 107 -7.05 11.85 -3.75
N LEU A 108 -6.96 11.86 -2.41
CA LEU A 108 -8.08 12.20 -1.54
C LEU A 108 -8.52 13.64 -1.69
N ASP A 109 -7.59 14.59 -1.76
CA ASP A 109 -7.92 16.00 -1.96
C ASP A 109 -8.71 16.20 -3.26
N ARG A 110 -8.29 15.54 -4.35
CA ARG A 110 -9.06 15.53 -5.61
C ARG A 110 -10.48 14.96 -5.43
N ILE A 111 -10.63 13.84 -4.73
CA ILE A 111 -11.93 13.19 -4.51
C ILE A 111 -12.84 14.04 -3.62
N ILE A 112 -12.29 14.68 -2.57
CA ILE A 112 -13.05 15.52 -1.64
C ILE A 112 -13.58 16.78 -2.34
N ASN A 113 -12.78 17.33 -3.26
CA ASN A 113 -13.11 18.52 -4.04
C ASN A 113 -13.97 18.21 -5.27
N ASP A 114 -14.18 16.93 -5.61
CA ASP A 114 -15.10 16.49 -6.67
C ASP A 114 -16.56 16.55 -6.15
N PRO A 115 -17.51 17.16 -6.88
CA PRO A 115 -18.91 17.23 -6.45
C PRO A 115 -19.56 15.86 -6.23
N ASP A 116 -19.17 14.85 -7.01
CA ASP A 116 -19.75 13.51 -6.92
C ASP A 116 -19.07 12.65 -5.85
N LYS A 117 -17.88 13.06 -5.38
CA LYS A 117 -17.07 12.35 -4.39
C LYS A 117 -16.92 10.84 -4.67
N LYS A 118 -16.89 10.48 -5.95
CA LYS A 118 -16.83 9.08 -6.40
C LYS A 118 -15.49 8.46 -6.02
N VAL A 119 -15.52 7.17 -5.69
CA VAL A 119 -14.33 6.37 -5.36
C VAL A 119 -14.37 5.03 -6.06
N TYR A 120 -13.22 4.52 -6.50
CA TYR A 120 -13.15 3.14 -6.97
C TYR A 120 -13.03 2.17 -5.80
N VAL A 121 -13.89 1.17 -5.80
CA VAL A 121 -13.94 0.14 -4.77
C VAL A 121 -13.67 -1.21 -5.41
N LYS A 122 -12.69 -1.93 -4.87
CA LYS A 122 -12.52 -3.35 -5.14
C LYS A 122 -13.17 -4.17 -4.04
N TYR A 123 -13.85 -5.24 -4.40
CA TYR A 123 -14.50 -6.14 -3.46
C TYR A 123 -14.34 -7.60 -3.87
N ARG A 124 -14.55 -8.50 -2.91
CA ARG A 124 -14.57 -9.95 -3.16
C ARG A 124 -15.97 -10.38 -3.61
N PHE A 125 -16.11 -10.96 -4.78
CA PHE A 125 -17.42 -11.38 -5.31
C PHE A 125 -18.18 -12.32 -4.37
N THR A 126 -17.47 -13.29 -3.76
CA THR A 126 -18.06 -14.27 -2.83
C THR A 126 -18.40 -13.69 -1.45
N GLU A 127 -17.80 -12.55 -1.08
CA GLU A 127 -18.03 -11.88 0.19
C GLU A 127 -18.05 -10.35 -0.04
N PRO A 128 -19.13 -9.79 -0.64
CA PRO A 128 -19.14 -8.42 -1.10
C PRO A 128 -18.85 -7.39 -0.02
N GLN A 129 -19.13 -7.68 1.25
CA GLN A 129 -18.79 -6.85 2.41
C GLN A 129 -17.28 -6.64 2.62
N LYS A 130 -16.42 -7.48 2.03
CA LYS A 130 -14.97 -7.32 2.07
C LYS A 130 -14.52 -6.49 0.87
N SER A 131 -14.13 -5.25 1.14
CA SER A 131 -13.68 -4.31 0.13
C SER A 131 -12.41 -3.54 0.51
N ALA A 132 -11.79 -2.93 -0.48
CA ALA A 132 -10.78 -1.90 -0.34
C ALA A 132 -10.99 -0.78 -1.36
N ILE A 133 -10.62 0.42 -0.95
CA ILE A 133 -10.62 1.57 -1.85
C ILE A 133 -9.35 1.58 -2.71
N ASN A 134 -9.48 1.91 -3.99
CA ASN A 134 -8.37 2.15 -4.88
C ASN A 134 -8.27 3.65 -5.19
N LEU A 135 -7.46 4.36 -4.42
CA LEU A 135 -7.26 5.80 -4.58
C LEU A 135 -6.49 6.20 -5.84
N LYS A 136 -5.75 5.26 -6.44
CA LYS A 136 -4.89 5.54 -7.60
C LYS A 136 -5.64 5.54 -8.92
N LYS A 137 -6.85 4.99 -8.93
CA LYS A 137 -7.73 4.97 -10.09
C LYS A 137 -8.72 6.13 -9.95
N THR A 138 -8.80 6.98 -10.97
CA THR A 138 -9.75 8.10 -11.00
C THR A 138 -11.09 7.60 -11.55
N PRO A 139 -12.21 7.70 -10.80
CA PRO A 139 -13.55 7.35 -11.28
C PRO A 139 -13.81 7.95 -12.66
N PRO A 140 -14.62 7.31 -13.50
CA PRO A 140 -15.02 7.95 -14.74
C PRO A 140 -15.75 9.24 -14.37
N THR A 141 -15.18 10.37 -14.77
CA THR A 141 -15.90 11.63 -14.79
C THR A 141 -16.98 11.45 -15.83
N ASP A 142 -18.26 11.55 -15.44
CA ASP A 142 -19.35 11.57 -16.41
C ASP A 142 -19.16 12.82 -17.28
N SER A 143 -18.43 12.67 -18.37
CA SER A 143 -18.32 13.67 -19.40
C SER A 143 -19.68 13.70 -20.09
N THR A 144 -20.55 14.58 -19.61
CA THR A 144 -21.71 15.15 -20.32
C THR A 144 -22.73 14.14 -20.88
N MET A 145 -23.91 14.11 -20.26
CA MET A 145 -25.16 14.17 -21.03
C MET A 145 -25.82 15.52 -20.78
#